data_AF-B0WUH5-F1
#
_entry.id   AF-B0WUH5-F1
#
_cell.length_a   1.000
_cell.length_b   1.000
_cell.length_c   1.000
_cell.angle_alpha   90.00
_cell.angle_beta   90.00
_cell.angle_gamma   90.00
#
_symmetry.space_group_name_H-M   'P 1'
#
loop_
_entity.id
_entity.type
_entity.pdbx_description
1 polymer ?
#
loop_
_entity_poly.entity_id
_entity_poly.type
_entity_poly.pdbx_seq_one_letter_code
_entity_poly.pdbx_strand_id
1 'polypeptide(L)'
;MERAKSNLKKGTGHAIESSSVLMDGRGLPPPSGGRNCGGRHTVVKPDEKVWWCHFDDDNYVNVPRLVKLLDDYSPTQDWYLGKPSISSPLEIFLDNTKSSTEVNKKVTFWFATGGAGFCISRALALKMLPIASSGKFVAIGDKIRFPDDVTMGFIVEHILNVPLTVVDAFHSHLEPMEFIRPETFHDQVSFSYARMRNEWNVVKVDGFDLKTDPKRIYSLHCYLYPFFSICPKTIKRR
;
A
#
# COMPACT_ATOMS: atom_id res chain seq x y z
N MET A 1 -31.47 -27.90 -26.86
CA MET A 1 -32.84 -27.60 -26.38
C MET A 1 -32.72 -27.23 -24.91
N GLU A 2 -32.73 -25.95 -24.57
CA GLU A 2 -33.93 -25.11 -24.33
C GLU A 2 -34.16 -25.03 -22.80
N ARG A 3 -33.66 -24.01 -22.10
CA ARG A 3 -34.21 -22.65 -21.88
C ARG A 3 -35.59 -22.64 -21.19
N ALA A 4 -35.62 -22.17 -19.93
CA ALA A 4 -36.62 -21.25 -19.36
C ALA A 4 -36.16 -20.92 -17.92
N LYS A 5 -35.72 -19.72 -17.51
CA LYS A 5 -36.29 -18.35 -17.49
C LYS A 5 -37.55 -18.17 -16.63
N SER A 6 -37.39 -17.48 -15.49
CA SER A 6 -38.11 -16.25 -15.07
C SER A 6 -37.67 -15.90 -13.62
N ASN A 7 -37.09 -14.74 -13.30
CA ASN A 7 -37.50 -13.30 -13.33
C ASN A 7 -38.38 -12.84 -12.15
N LEU A 8 -37.79 -12.08 -11.21
CA LEU A 8 -38.30 -10.89 -10.49
C LEU A 8 -37.28 -10.52 -9.38
N LYS A 9 -36.88 -9.29 -9.07
CA LYS A 9 -37.22 -7.94 -9.52
C LYS A 9 -36.08 -7.00 -9.10
N LYS A 10 -35.87 -5.94 -9.87
CA LYS A 10 -34.88 -4.86 -9.70
C LYS A 10 -35.05 -4.15 -8.35
N GLY A 11 -33.95 -4.03 -7.60
CA GLY A 11 -33.75 -3.02 -6.56
C GLY A 11 -32.70 -2.04 -7.05
N THR A 12 -33.14 -0.83 -7.39
CA THR A 12 -32.29 0.32 -7.70
C THR A 12 -31.58 0.79 -6.45
N GLY A 13 -30.34 0.36 -6.25
CA GLY A 13 -29.37 0.95 -5.32
C GLY A 13 -28.29 1.64 -6.14
N HIS A 14 -28.03 2.91 -5.84
CA HIS A 14 -27.18 3.80 -6.62
C HIS A 14 -25.79 3.21 -6.85
N ALA A 15 -25.35 3.22 -8.11
CA ALA A 15 -23.99 2.89 -8.50
C ALA A 15 -23.02 3.88 -7.86
N ILE A 16 -22.16 3.39 -6.97
CA ILE A 16 -20.87 4.05 -6.72
C ILE A 16 -19.93 3.39 -7.73
N GLU A 17 -19.63 4.08 -8.83
CA GLU A 17 -18.51 3.75 -9.71
C GLU A 17 -17.21 3.89 -8.93
N SER A 18 -16.89 2.91 -8.08
CA SER A 18 -15.57 2.78 -7.50
C SER A 18 -14.75 1.93 -8.45
N SER A 19 -13.90 2.61 -9.23
CA SER A 19 -13.07 1.99 -10.26
C SER A 19 -12.06 1.02 -9.61
N SER A 20 -12.30 -0.26 -9.78
CA SER A 20 -11.36 -1.35 -9.52
C SER A 20 -10.27 -1.36 -10.61
N VAL A 21 -8.98 -1.22 -10.29
CA VAL A 21 -7.93 -1.33 -11.34
C VAL A 21 -6.64 -1.87 -10.77
N LEU A 22 -6.23 -3.11 -11.09
CA LEU A 22 -4.91 -3.76 -10.85
C LEU A 22 -3.71 -3.09 -11.59
N MET A 23 -2.51 -3.04 -10.98
CA MET A 23 -1.20 -3.06 -11.66
C MET A 23 -0.75 -4.50 -11.80
N ASP A 24 -1.15 -5.17 -12.86
CA ASP A 24 -0.32 -6.28 -13.35
C ASP A 24 1.00 -5.69 -13.89
N GLY A 25 2.10 -6.44 -13.80
CA GLY A 25 3.46 -6.08 -14.26
C GLY A 25 3.62 -5.84 -15.78
N ARG A 26 2.63 -5.21 -16.43
CA ARG A 26 2.64 -4.71 -17.81
C ARG A 26 1.88 -3.37 -17.81
N GLY A 27 2.61 -2.28 -17.62
CA GLY A 27 2.05 -0.93 -17.48
C GLY A 27 3.00 0.24 -17.78
N LEU A 28 3.98 0.04 -18.66
CA LEU A 28 4.23 1.00 -19.75
C LEU A 28 3.62 0.38 -21.02
N PRO A 29 3.23 1.17 -22.04
CA PRO A 29 2.52 0.63 -23.21
C PRO A 29 3.29 -0.55 -23.83
N PRO A 30 2.61 -1.65 -24.19
CA PRO A 30 3.30 -2.85 -24.63
C PRO A 30 3.93 -2.63 -26.02
N PRO A 31 5.17 -3.05 -26.28
CA PRO A 31 5.49 -3.57 -27.59
C PRO A 31 4.78 -4.93 -27.72
N SER A 32 4.17 -5.16 -28.87
CA SER A 32 3.42 -6.36 -29.25
C SER A 32 3.99 -7.69 -28.71
N GLY A 33 3.23 -8.36 -27.83
CA GLY A 33 3.27 -9.82 -27.58
C GLY A 33 3.85 -10.31 -26.24
N GLY A 34 3.08 -11.08 -25.45
CA GLY A 34 3.60 -11.98 -24.41
C GLY A 34 2.83 -12.03 -23.07
N ARG A 35 2.77 -13.22 -22.43
CA ARG A 35 1.79 -13.73 -21.44
C ARG A 35 1.90 -13.23 -19.96
N ASN A 36 0.84 -13.51 -19.19
CA ASN A 36 0.45 -13.04 -17.84
C ASN A 36 1.19 -13.66 -16.63
N CYS A 37 1.32 -12.88 -15.55
CA CYS A 37 1.36 -13.29 -14.12
C CYS A 37 0.60 -12.23 -13.29
N GLY A 38 -0.30 -12.67 -12.38
CA GLY A 38 -1.37 -11.86 -11.76
C GLY A 38 -1.06 -11.23 -10.39
N GLY A 39 -1.40 -9.95 -10.21
CA GLY A 39 -1.34 -9.21 -8.92
C GLY A 39 -2.20 -7.92 -8.82
N ARG A 40 -2.97 -7.82 -7.72
CA ARG A 40 -3.95 -6.82 -7.16
C ARG A 40 -3.91 -5.25 -7.24
N HIS A 41 -3.01 -4.48 -7.84
CA HIS A 41 -2.79 -3.07 -7.34
C HIS A 41 -3.76 -1.95 -7.83
N THR A 42 -4.29 -1.04 -7.00
CA THR A 42 -5.31 -0.01 -7.40
C THR A 42 -4.79 1.28 -8.08
N VAL A 43 -5.40 1.73 -9.20
CA VAL A 43 -5.19 3.07 -9.85
C VAL A 43 -6.47 3.90 -9.91
N VAL A 44 -6.38 5.19 -9.54
CA VAL A 44 -7.43 6.21 -9.69
C VAL A 44 -7.18 7.09 -10.94
N LYS A 45 -8.26 7.46 -11.64
CA LYS A 45 -8.38 8.04 -13.01
C LYS A 45 -7.57 9.35 -13.30
N PRO A 46 -7.40 9.71 -14.59
CA PRO A 46 -6.48 10.72 -15.10
C PRO A 46 -7.04 12.15 -15.05
N ASP A 47 -7.31 12.64 -13.84
CA ASP A 47 -7.32 14.08 -13.59
C ASP A 47 -5.99 14.45 -12.94
N GLU A 48 -5.60 15.73 -12.91
CA GLU A 48 -4.32 16.23 -12.39
C GLU A 48 -3.97 15.81 -10.94
N LYS A 49 -4.88 15.09 -10.28
CA LYS A 49 -4.79 14.50 -8.94
C LYS A 49 -4.52 12.99 -8.92
N VAL A 50 -3.59 12.52 -9.76
CA VAL A 50 -3.20 11.10 -9.74
C VAL A 50 -2.23 10.82 -8.59
N TRP A 51 -2.58 9.81 -7.79
CA TRP A 51 -1.73 9.21 -6.76
C TRP A 51 -1.64 7.70 -7.02
N TRP A 52 -0.47 7.12 -6.75
CA TRP A 52 -0.28 5.67 -6.76
C TRP A 52 0.02 5.23 -5.35
N CYS A 53 -0.79 4.34 -4.81
CA CYS A 53 -0.56 3.77 -3.49
C CYS A 53 -0.36 2.25 -3.61
N HIS A 54 0.60 1.73 -2.85
CA HIS A 54 0.85 0.32 -2.68
C HIS A 54 0.35 -0.12 -1.31
N PHE A 55 -0.30 -1.29 -1.27
CA PHE A 55 -0.73 -1.99 -0.06
C PHE A 55 -0.68 -3.50 -0.34
N ASP A 56 -0.26 -4.28 0.66
CA ASP A 56 -0.18 -5.74 0.58
C ASP A 56 -1.57 -6.39 0.83
N ASP A 57 -1.69 -7.70 0.57
CA ASP A 57 -2.94 -8.45 0.72
C ASP A 57 -3.34 -8.71 2.19
N ASP A 58 -2.44 -8.40 3.12
CA ASP A 58 -2.66 -8.40 4.56
C ASP A 58 -2.99 -7.00 5.12
N ASN A 59 -3.11 -5.98 4.27
CA ASN A 59 -3.52 -4.65 4.70
C ASN A 59 -5.04 -4.45 4.71
N TYR A 60 -5.52 -3.75 5.74
CA TYR A 60 -6.82 -3.10 5.73
C TYR A 60 -6.65 -1.60 5.49
N VAL A 61 -7.30 -1.05 4.47
CA VAL A 61 -7.17 0.36 4.08
C VAL A 61 -8.44 1.13 4.43
N ASN A 62 -8.29 2.15 5.26
CA ASN A 62 -9.33 3.14 5.54
C ASN A 62 -9.36 4.19 4.41
N VAL A 63 -10.03 3.85 3.31
CA VAL A 63 -10.02 4.64 2.07
C VAL A 63 -10.46 6.11 2.26
N PRO A 64 -11.54 6.45 2.98
CA PRO A 64 -11.89 7.85 3.25
C PRO A 64 -10.79 8.62 3.97
N ARG A 65 -10.08 8.00 4.91
CA ARG A 65 -8.95 8.63 5.61
C ARG A 65 -7.75 8.82 4.68
N LEU A 66 -7.46 7.83 3.83
CA LEU A 66 -6.43 7.92 2.80
C LEU A 66 -6.70 9.09 1.85
N VAL A 67 -7.90 9.19 1.28
CA VAL A 67 -8.26 10.28 0.35
C VAL A 67 -8.08 11.64 1.04
N LYS A 68 -8.58 11.80 2.28
CA LYS A 68 -8.42 13.03 3.04
C LYS A 68 -6.95 13.37 3.29
N LEU A 69 -6.10 12.38 3.58
CA LEU A 69 -4.65 12.61 3.72
C LEU A 69 -4.05 13.09 2.39
N LEU A 70 -4.39 12.47 1.27
CA LEU A 70 -3.81 12.82 -0.03
C LEU A 70 -4.24 14.22 -0.52
N ASP A 71 -5.41 14.71 -0.10
CA ASP A 71 -5.86 16.08 -0.36
C ASP A 71 -4.99 17.15 0.32
N ASP A 72 -4.26 16.80 1.37
CA ASP A 72 -3.33 17.72 2.06
C ASP A 72 -2.04 17.98 1.25
N TYR A 73 -1.81 17.23 0.17
CA TYR A 73 -0.57 17.28 -0.63
C TYR A 73 -0.85 17.56 -2.11
N SER A 74 0.00 18.38 -2.74
CA SER A 74 -0.12 18.65 -4.18
C SER A 74 0.43 17.47 -5.02
N PRO A 75 -0.36 16.85 -5.91
CA PRO A 75 0.07 15.75 -6.78
C PRO A 75 1.10 16.19 -7.85
N THR A 76 1.28 17.51 -8.05
CA THR A 76 2.24 18.09 -8.99
C THR A 76 3.62 18.34 -8.37
N GLN A 77 3.77 18.12 -7.07
CA GLN A 77 5.03 18.13 -6.34
C GLN A 77 5.50 16.70 -6.06
N ASP A 78 6.79 16.51 -5.80
CA ASP A 78 7.34 15.19 -5.54
C ASP A 78 7.06 14.77 -4.10
N TRP A 79 6.08 13.89 -3.92
CA TRP A 79 5.78 13.27 -2.63
C TRP A 79 5.98 11.77 -2.67
N TYR A 80 6.68 11.27 -1.64
CA TYR A 80 6.75 9.88 -1.24
C TYR A 80 6.25 9.78 0.20
N LEU A 81 5.02 9.32 0.38
CA LEU A 81 4.33 9.28 1.66
C LEU A 81 4.31 7.85 2.18
N GLY A 82 4.66 7.65 3.44
CA GLY A 82 4.58 6.34 4.07
C GLY A 82 5.26 6.33 5.42
N LYS A 83 5.61 5.15 5.94
CA LYS A 83 6.25 5.02 7.24
C LYS A 83 7.39 4.01 7.20
N PRO A 84 8.58 4.36 7.71
CA PRO A 84 9.65 3.38 7.88
C PRO A 84 9.37 2.51 9.11
N SER A 85 9.57 1.21 9.01
CA SER A 85 9.51 0.27 10.15
C SER A 85 10.90 -0.04 10.75
N ILE A 86 11.91 0.76 10.44
CA ILE A 86 13.26 0.68 11.01
C ILE A 86 13.61 1.96 11.78
N SER A 87 14.48 1.85 12.78
CA SER A 87 14.83 2.97 13.69
C SER A 87 15.92 3.90 13.17
N SER A 88 16.63 3.52 12.10
CA SER A 88 17.70 4.28 11.47
C SER A 88 17.65 4.10 9.95
N PRO A 89 18.13 5.06 9.14
CA PRO A 89 18.14 4.88 7.68
C PRO A 89 18.96 3.65 7.31
N LEU A 90 18.56 2.97 6.23
CA LEU A 90 19.26 1.80 5.75
C LEU A 90 20.61 2.22 5.16
N GLU A 91 21.65 1.49 5.52
CA GLU A 91 23.00 1.69 4.99
C GLU A 91 23.41 0.51 4.11
N ILE A 92 23.87 0.80 2.89
CA ILE A 92 24.36 -0.21 1.94
C ILE A 92 25.68 0.22 1.33
N PHE A 93 26.48 -0.77 0.89
CA PHE A 93 27.68 -0.57 0.10
C PHE A 93 27.39 -0.90 -1.35
N LEU A 94 27.68 0.03 -2.26
CA LEU A 94 27.56 -0.21 -3.69
C LEU A 94 28.89 -0.72 -4.23
N ASP A 95 28.90 -1.95 -4.75
CA ASP A 95 30.06 -2.52 -5.43
C ASP A 95 30.25 -1.85 -6.79
N ASN A 96 31.26 -0.98 -6.91
CA ASN A 96 31.70 -0.45 -8.19
C ASN A 96 32.60 -1.49 -8.88
N THR A 97 32.01 -2.43 -9.62
CA THR A 97 32.78 -3.30 -10.51
C THR A 97 33.29 -2.49 -11.71
N LYS A 98 34.38 -1.71 -11.56
CA LYS A 98 35.25 -1.29 -12.69
C LYS A 98 36.57 -0.56 -12.39
N SER A 99 36.94 -0.24 -11.14
CA SER A 99 38.34 0.14 -10.87
C SER A 99 38.71 -0.08 -9.40
N SER A 100 39.82 -0.77 -9.18
CA SER A 100 40.36 -1.23 -7.90
C SER A 100 40.88 -0.10 -6.98
N THR A 101 40.39 1.12 -7.14
CA THR A 101 40.89 2.31 -6.44
C THR A 101 39.79 3.25 -5.93
N GLU A 102 38.51 3.01 -6.26
CA GLU A 102 37.41 3.76 -5.66
C GLU A 102 36.80 3.00 -4.50
N VAL A 103 36.96 3.56 -3.30
CA VAL A 103 36.35 3.14 -2.04
C VAL A 103 34.87 2.80 -2.25
N ASN A 104 34.45 1.61 -1.78
CA ASN A 104 33.05 1.18 -1.74
C ASN A 104 32.15 2.37 -1.33
N LYS A 105 31.31 2.85 -2.24
CA LYS A 105 30.47 4.02 -1.98
C LYS A 105 29.36 3.61 -1.01
N LYS A 106 29.49 4.04 0.24
CA LYS A 106 28.46 3.90 1.28
C LYS A 106 27.30 4.84 0.98
N VAL A 107 26.09 4.31 1.05
CA VAL A 107 24.85 5.03 0.78
C VAL A 107 23.88 4.80 1.93
N THR A 108 23.22 5.87 2.35
CA THR A 108 22.22 5.85 3.42
C THR A 108 20.91 6.48 2.95
N PHE A 109 19.78 5.82 3.18
CA PHE A 109 18.46 6.30 2.75
C PHE A 109 17.33 5.69 3.59
N TRP A 110 16.19 6.37 3.66
CA TRP A 110 14.96 5.79 4.19
C TRP A 110 14.12 5.13 3.09
N PHE A 111 13.21 4.25 3.52
CA PHE A 111 12.19 3.68 2.65
C PHE A 111 10.88 3.53 3.43
N ALA A 112 9.76 3.68 2.74
CA ALA A 112 8.47 3.34 3.32
C ALA A 112 8.30 1.82 3.28
N THR A 113 7.96 1.22 4.43
CA THR A 113 7.78 -0.22 4.53
C THR A 113 6.54 -0.67 3.76
N GLY A 114 6.72 -1.61 2.82
CA GLY A 114 5.65 -2.07 1.92
C GLY A 114 4.41 -2.55 2.64
N GLY A 115 4.59 -3.35 3.71
CA GLY A 115 3.51 -3.90 4.54
C GLY A 115 2.77 -2.88 5.42
N ALA A 116 3.20 -1.61 5.48
CA ALA A 116 2.38 -0.52 6.01
C ALA A 116 1.54 0.13 4.91
N GLY A 117 2.00 0.03 3.67
CA GLY A 117 1.55 0.80 2.53
C GLY A 117 2.26 2.16 2.40
N PHE A 118 2.30 2.66 1.17
CA PHE A 118 2.89 3.95 0.83
C PHE A 118 2.23 4.53 -0.41
N CYS A 119 2.39 5.83 -0.63
CA CYS A 119 1.88 6.52 -1.81
C CYS A 119 2.95 7.39 -2.47
N ILE A 120 2.90 7.49 -3.79
CA ILE A 120 3.70 8.43 -4.58
C ILE A 120 2.81 9.34 -5.41
N SER A 121 3.20 10.61 -5.48
CA SER A 121 2.58 11.63 -6.33
C SER A 121 2.81 11.38 -7.83
N ARG A 122 2.03 12.06 -8.66
CA ARG A 122 2.20 12.07 -10.13
C ARG A 122 3.52 12.61 -10.60
N ALA A 123 3.96 13.73 -10.04
CA ALA A 123 5.25 14.29 -10.41
C ALA A 123 6.39 13.29 -10.14
N LEU A 124 6.38 12.65 -8.96
CA LEU A 124 7.40 11.66 -8.60
C LEU A 124 7.33 10.42 -9.49
N ALA A 125 6.14 9.85 -9.70
CA ALA A 125 5.95 8.68 -10.55
C ALA A 125 6.50 8.91 -11.97
N LEU A 126 6.26 10.09 -12.56
CA LEU A 126 6.78 10.45 -13.87
C LEU A 126 8.32 10.57 -13.89
N LYS A 127 8.94 11.08 -12.82
CA LYS A 127 10.41 11.12 -12.68
C LYS A 127 11.02 9.73 -12.53
N MET A 128 10.29 8.80 -11.92
CA MET A 128 10.74 7.42 -11.77
C MET A 128 10.68 6.63 -13.08
N LEU A 129 9.77 6.95 -14.01
CA LEU A 129 9.61 6.21 -15.28
C LEU A 129 10.94 5.92 -16.01
N PRO A 130 11.80 6.89 -16.34
CA PRO A 130 13.05 6.60 -17.05
C PRO A 130 14.02 5.69 -16.27
N ILE A 131 13.90 5.61 -14.94
CA ILE A 131 14.81 4.88 -14.03
C ILE A 131 14.29 3.48 -13.71
N ALA A 132 12.98 3.35 -13.51
CA ALA A 132 12.34 2.14 -12.96
C ALA A 132 11.55 1.34 -14.00
N SER A 133 11.17 1.94 -15.12
CA SER A 133 10.32 1.26 -16.09
C SER A 133 11.08 0.21 -16.94
N SER A 134 10.35 -0.57 -17.74
CA SER A 134 10.91 -1.54 -18.68
C SER A 134 11.85 -2.55 -18.04
N GLY A 135 11.47 -3.08 -16.87
CA GLY A 135 12.25 -4.07 -16.11
C GLY A 135 13.43 -3.50 -15.32
N LYS A 136 13.72 -2.20 -15.42
CA LYS A 136 14.85 -1.59 -14.70
C LYS A 136 14.67 -1.61 -13.19
N PHE A 137 13.44 -1.48 -12.69
CA PHE A 137 13.15 -1.57 -11.25
C PHE A 137 13.64 -2.90 -10.67
N VAL A 138 13.25 -4.02 -11.29
CA VAL A 138 13.67 -5.37 -10.89
C VAL A 138 15.20 -5.50 -10.99
N ALA A 139 15.80 -5.03 -12.08
CA ALA A 139 17.25 -5.07 -12.24
C ALA A 139 18.00 -4.25 -11.16
N ILE A 140 17.45 -3.13 -10.69
CA ILE A 140 18.00 -2.35 -9.58
C ILE A 140 17.89 -3.15 -8.29
N GLY A 141 16.72 -3.71 -7.99
CA GLY A 141 16.47 -4.54 -6.80
C GLY A 141 17.40 -5.75 -6.73
N ASP A 142 17.57 -6.47 -7.84
CA ASP A 142 18.50 -7.60 -7.96
C ASP A 142 19.96 -7.16 -7.74
N LYS A 143 20.33 -5.98 -8.26
CA LYS A 143 21.69 -5.43 -8.11
C LYS A 143 22.01 -5.09 -6.65
N ILE A 144 21.07 -4.46 -5.94
CA ILE A 144 21.25 -4.11 -4.52
C ILE A 144 20.92 -5.26 -3.57
N ARG A 145 20.26 -6.32 -4.07
CA ARG A 145 19.81 -7.52 -3.33
C ARG A 145 18.83 -7.21 -2.19
N PHE A 146 17.90 -6.30 -2.45
CA PHE A 146 16.87 -5.90 -1.50
C PHE A 146 15.46 -6.04 -2.09
N PRO A 147 14.41 -6.17 -1.25
CA PRO A 147 13.02 -6.27 -1.69
C PRO A 147 12.51 -5.00 -2.37
N ASP A 148 11.30 -5.06 -2.92
CA ASP A 148 10.69 -4.00 -3.72
C ASP A 148 10.50 -2.68 -2.96
N ASP A 149 10.13 -2.72 -1.68
CA ASP A 149 9.93 -1.51 -0.86
C ASP A 149 11.25 -0.79 -0.56
N VAL A 150 12.32 -1.53 -0.27
CA VAL A 150 13.68 -0.99 -0.15
C VAL A 150 14.18 -0.48 -1.49
N THR A 151 13.91 -1.18 -2.58
CA THR A 151 14.26 -0.74 -3.95
C THR A 151 13.54 0.57 -4.31
N MET A 152 12.28 0.72 -3.90
CA MET A 152 11.53 1.95 -4.03
C MET A 152 12.21 3.11 -3.30
N GLY A 153 12.55 2.92 -2.01
CA GLY A 153 13.28 3.92 -1.24
C GLY A 153 14.65 4.26 -1.84
N PHE A 154 15.39 3.27 -2.34
CA PHE A 154 16.67 3.52 -3.01
C PHE A 154 16.50 4.40 -4.25
N ILE A 155 15.49 4.14 -5.08
CA ILE A 155 15.24 4.98 -6.27
C ILE A 155 14.81 6.39 -5.87
N VAL A 156 13.89 6.50 -4.91
CA VAL A 156 13.26 7.78 -4.56
C VAL A 156 14.18 8.66 -3.72
N GLU A 157 14.71 8.14 -2.61
CA GLU A 157 15.57 8.91 -1.71
C GLU A 157 17.00 9.03 -2.25
N HIS A 158 17.62 7.94 -2.71
CA HIS A 158 19.02 8.00 -3.10
C HIS A 158 19.24 8.51 -4.53
N ILE A 159 18.49 8.01 -5.51
CA ILE A 159 18.70 8.40 -6.92
C ILE A 159 18.00 9.72 -7.24
N LEU A 160 16.74 9.88 -6.82
CA LEU A 160 15.93 11.07 -7.13
C LEU A 160 16.04 12.18 -6.08
N ASN A 161 16.66 11.91 -4.92
CA ASN A 161 16.83 12.87 -3.83
C ASN A 161 15.51 13.49 -3.34
N VAL A 162 14.46 12.67 -3.28
CA VAL A 162 13.15 13.04 -2.73
C VAL A 162 12.98 12.33 -1.39
N PRO A 163 12.91 13.06 -0.26
CA PRO A 163 12.83 12.44 1.06
C PRO A 163 11.46 11.77 1.28
N LEU A 164 11.46 10.68 2.03
CA LEU A 164 10.29 10.05 2.59
C LEU A 164 9.61 11.03 3.54
N THR A 165 8.37 11.36 3.23
CA THR A 165 7.48 12.08 4.13
C THR A 165 6.82 11.07 5.05
N VAL A 166 7.25 11.07 6.31
CA VAL A 166 6.74 10.14 7.32
C VAL A 166 5.29 10.48 7.66
N VAL A 167 4.43 9.48 7.54
CA VAL A 167 3.01 9.56 7.90
C VAL A 167 2.70 8.45 8.90
N ASP A 168 2.50 8.82 10.16
CA ASP A 168 2.29 7.88 11.28
C ASP A 168 1.02 7.03 11.17
N ALA A 169 0.08 7.45 10.31
CA ALA A 169 -1.20 6.80 10.09
C ALA A 169 -1.11 5.50 9.25
N PHE A 170 0.04 5.18 8.68
CA PHE A 170 0.30 3.89 8.03
C PHE A 170 0.87 2.90 9.05
N HIS A 171 0.39 1.65 9.06
CA HIS A 171 0.79 0.66 10.07
C HIS A 171 1.12 -0.71 9.45
N SER A 172 2.34 -1.18 9.67
CA SER A 172 2.81 -2.51 9.24
C SER A 172 2.66 -3.54 10.34
N HIS A 173 2.48 -4.81 9.99
CA HIS A 173 2.51 -5.92 10.95
C HIS A 173 3.87 -6.11 11.65
N LEU A 174 4.90 -5.34 11.27
CA LEU A 174 6.16 -5.22 11.99
C LEU A 174 6.06 -4.35 13.26
N GLU A 175 4.95 -3.62 13.43
CA GLU A 175 4.62 -2.87 14.63
C GLU A 175 3.64 -3.67 15.52
N PRO A 176 3.66 -3.49 16.85
CA PRO A 176 2.68 -4.12 17.74
C PRO A 176 1.29 -3.51 17.50
N MET A 177 0.44 -4.19 16.74
CA MET A 177 -0.90 -3.70 16.34
C MET A 177 -1.83 -3.47 17.54
N GLU A 178 -1.58 -4.15 18.65
CA GLU A 178 -2.34 -3.97 19.90
C GLU A 178 -2.15 -2.58 20.54
N PHE A 179 -1.09 -1.85 20.19
CA PHE A 179 -0.82 -0.51 20.74
C PHE A 179 -1.52 0.61 19.97
N ILE A 180 -2.09 0.32 18.80
CA ILE A 180 -2.93 1.29 18.10
C ILE A 180 -4.23 1.43 18.89
N ARG A 181 -4.46 2.64 19.40
CA ARG A 181 -5.59 2.89 20.29
C ARG A 181 -6.91 2.93 19.53
N PRO A 182 -7.97 2.25 20.00
CA PRO A 182 -9.26 2.20 19.29
C PRO A 182 -9.83 3.57 18.94
N GLU A 183 -9.72 4.54 19.84
CA GLU A 183 -10.20 5.90 19.65
C GLU A 183 -9.54 6.63 18.47
N THR A 184 -8.36 6.21 18.02
CA THR A 184 -7.67 6.81 16.87
C THR A 184 -7.90 6.06 15.57
N PHE A 185 -8.68 4.97 15.55
CA PHE A 185 -8.82 4.12 14.36
C PHE A 185 -9.32 4.87 13.12
N HIS A 186 -10.25 5.82 13.29
CA HIS A 186 -10.75 6.63 12.19
C HIS A 186 -9.68 7.54 11.55
N ASP A 187 -8.63 7.86 12.31
CA ASP A 187 -7.52 8.71 11.86
C ASP A 187 -6.39 7.94 11.18
N GLN A 188 -6.41 6.60 11.27
CA GLN A 188 -5.40 5.73 10.64
C GLN A 188 -5.78 5.44 9.19
N VAL A 189 -4.77 5.36 8.34
CA VAL A 189 -4.88 5.09 6.90
C VAL A 189 -4.88 3.59 6.63
N SER A 190 -3.94 2.87 7.23
CA SER A 190 -3.82 1.42 7.04
C SER A 190 -3.59 0.71 8.35
N PHE A 191 -3.95 -0.55 8.35
CA PHE A 191 -3.64 -1.51 9.40
C PHE A 191 -3.13 -2.78 8.71
N SER A 192 -2.42 -3.61 9.44
CA SER A 192 -1.96 -4.91 8.94
C SER A 192 -2.20 -5.98 10.00
N TYR A 193 -1.93 -7.24 9.64
CA TYR A 193 -1.95 -8.36 10.56
C TYR A 193 -0.92 -9.40 10.12
N ALA A 194 -0.30 -10.08 11.07
CA ALA A 194 0.56 -11.21 10.77
C ALA A 194 0.46 -12.29 11.85
N ARG A 195 0.74 -13.53 11.47
CA ARG A 195 0.87 -14.61 12.45
C ARG A 195 2.30 -14.63 12.99
N MET A 196 2.47 -14.26 14.25
CA MET A 196 3.73 -14.31 14.97
C MET A 196 3.79 -15.58 15.82
N ARG A 197 4.53 -16.59 15.34
CA ARG A 197 4.62 -17.92 15.98
C ARG A 197 3.22 -18.51 16.21
N ASN A 198 2.71 -18.47 17.43
CA ASN A 198 1.43 -19.03 17.84
C ASN A 198 0.33 -17.99 18.09
N GLU A 199 0.65 -16.70 17.95
CA GLU A 199 -0.27 -15.60 18.21
C GLU A 199 -0.44 -14.73 16.97
N TRP A 200 -1.56 -14.05 16.86
CA TRP A 200 -1.81 -13.08 15.81
C TRP A 200 -1.40 -11.69 16.30
N ASN A 201 -0.54 -11.01 15.55
CA ASN A 201 -0.34 -9.57 15.69
C ASN A 201 -1.50 -8.88 14.98
N VAL A 202 -2.48 -8.40 15.74
CA VAL A 202 -3.73 -7.82 15.25
C VAL A 202 -4.15 -6.64 16.11
N VAL A 203 -4.96 -5.76 15.54
CA VAL A 203 -5.51 -4.61 16.26
C VAL A 203 -6.41 -5.05 17.41
N LYS A 204 -6.32 -4.33 18.54
CA LYS A 204 -7.19 -4.55 19.68
C LYS A 204 -8.52 -3.83 19.47
N VAL A 205 -9.53 -4.56 19.01
CA VAL A 205 -10.87 -4.04 18.71
C VAL A 205 -11.92 -4.99 19.24
N ASP A 206 -13.07 -4.50 19.70
CA ASP A 206 -14.23 -5.33 20.04
C ASP A 206 -15.05 -5.68 18.79
N GLY A 207 -15.75 -6.81 18.78
CA GLY A 207 -16.58 -7.17 17.63
C GLY A 207 -16.89 -8.65 17.53
N PHE A 208 -16.63 -9.24 16.36
CA PHE A 208 -16.81 -10.66 16.12
C PHE A 208 -15.91 -11.50 17.04
N ASP A 209 -16.27 -12.76 17.27
CA ASP A 209 -15.43 -13.70 17.99
C ASP A 209 -14.18 -14.08 17.17
N LEU A 210 -13.11 -14.53 17.85
CA LEU A 210 -11.83 -14.85 17.21
C LEU A 210 -11.86 -16.08 16.30
N LYS A 211 -12.88 -16.94 16.40
CA LYS A 211 -13.04 -18.07 15.47
C LYS A 211 -13.58 -17.57 14.14
N THR A 212 -14.47 -16.58 14.15
CA THR A 212 -15.02 -15.94 12.95
C THR A 212 -14.07 -14.91 12.34
N ASP A 213 -13.41 -14.11 13.17
CA ASP A 213 -12.55 -12.99 12.76
C ASP A 213 -11.18 -13.01 13.48
N PRO A 214 -10.33 -14.02 13.19
CA PRO A 214 -9.03 -14.17 13.85
C PRO A 214 -8.06 -13.02 13.54
N LYS A 215 -8.23 -12.37 12.37
CA LYS A 215 -7.40 -11.25 11.90
C LYS A 215 -7.92 -9.88 12.33
N ARG A 216 -9.08 -9.85 13.01
CA ARG A 216 -9.78 -8.65 13.49
C ARG A 216 -10.24 -7.67 12.40
N ILE A 217 -10.18 -8.06 11.12
CA ILE A 217 -10.47 -7.17 9.99
C ILE A 217 -11.97 -6.87 9.90
N TYR A 218 -12.85 -7.84 10.14
CA TYR A 218 -14.29 -7.59 10.12
C TYR A 218 -14.73 -6.74 11.32
N SER A 219 -14.14 -6.97 12.48
CA SER A 219 -14.38 -6.19 13.69
C SER A 219 -13.91 -4.75 13.51
N LEU A 220 -12.70 -4.54 12.96
CA LEU A 220 -12.19 -3.22 12.59
C LEU A 220 -13.08 -2.53 11.55
N HIS A 221 -13.51 -3.25 10.51
CA HIS A 221 -14.40 -2.69 9.49
C HIS A 221 -15.71 -2.20 10.10
N CYS A 222 -16.31 -3.00 10.99
CA CYS A 222 -17.55 -2.64 11.65
C CYS A 222 -17.38 -1.57 12.74
N TYR A 223 -16.20 -1.44 13.33
CA TYR A 223 -15.85 -0.30 14.17
C TYR A 223 -15.87 1.00 13.34
N LEU A 224 -15.21 0.99 12.18
CA LEU A 224 -15.11 2.17 11.32
C LEU A 224 -16.41 2.50 10.59
N TYR A 225 -17.18 1.48 10.22
CA TYR A 225 -18.37 1.58 9.37
C TYR A 225 -19.54 0.73 9.90
N PRO A 226 -20.14 1.11 11.04
CA PRO A 226 -21.13 0.28 11.74
C PRO A 226 -22.48 0.16 11.02
N PHE A 227 -22.67 0.87 9.91
CA PHE A 227 -23.91 0.94 9.16
C PHE A 227 -24.07 -0.19 8.13
N PHE A 228 -23.01 -0.96 7.84
CA PHE A 228 -23.11 -2.11 6.93
C PHE A 228 -23.90 -3.26 7.56
N SER A 229 -24.72 -3.95 6.77
CA SER A 229 -25.62 -5.01 7.24
C SER A 229 -24.90 -6.24 7.81
N ILE A 230 -23.63 -6.43 7.43
CA ILE A 230 -22.79 -7.51 7.97
C ILE A 230 -22.40 -7.26 9.43
N CYS A 231 -22.52 -6.02 9.92
CA CYS A 231 -22.03 -5.63 11.23
C CYS A 231 -22.99 -6.03 12.36
N PRO A 232 -22.48 -6.66 13.45
CA PRO A 232 -23.30 -7.01 14.60
C PRO A 232 -23.92 -5.77 15.24
N LYS A 233 -25.23 -5.83 15.49
CA LYS A 233 -25.97 -4.73 16.14
C LYS A 233 -25.51 -4.43 17.56
N THR A 234 -24.77 -5.35 18.18
CA THR A 234 -24.19 -5.24 19.52
C THR A 234 -22.94 -4.36 19.56
N ILE A 235 -22.28 -4.10 18.41
CA ILE A 235 -21.17 -3.15 18.35
C ILE A 235 -21.75 -1.75 18.56
N LYS A 236 -21.38 -1.12 19.68
CA LYS A 236 -21.89 0.21 20.06
C LYS A 236 -21.56 1.20 18.94
N ARG A 237 -22.62 1.76 18.34
CA ARG A 237 -22.53 2.94 17.47
C ARG A 237 -22.05 4.09 18.34
N ARG A 238 -20.79 4.49 18.20
CA ARG A 238 -20.32 5.77 18.73
C ARG A 238 -20.61 6.86 17.71
#